data_AF-A0A954SUW0-F1
#
_entry.id   AF-A0A954SUW0-F1
#
_cell.length_a   1.000
_cell.length_b   1.000
_cell.length_c   1.000
_cell.angle_alpha   90.00
_cell.angle_beta   90.00
_cell.angle_gamma   90.00
#
_symmetry.space_group_name_H-M   'P 1'
#
loop_
_entity.id
_entity.type
_entity.pdbx_description
1 polymer ?
#
loop_
_entity_poly.entity_id
_entity_poly.type
_entity_poly.pdbx_seq_one_letter_code
_entity_poly.pdbx_strand_id
1 'polypeptide(L)'
;MTAMIDVVFLLLIFFLVTTSFTKAEKQLRPVIQVKDQTEAQPSAGRLEPAVVEVLTQGGRGLYRIGSREFTETAELTRLLEAFENKDEGAFVIVHDGASFDMTAAAIQACRTAGFPSVSYVPASNE
;
A
#
# COMPACT_ATOMS: atom_id res chain seq x y z
N MET A 1 -42.14 -22.29 -26.24
CA MET A 1 -41.48 -21.03 -25.84
C MET A 1 -41.23 -20.93 -24.34
N THR A 2 -42.01 -21.60 -23.48
CA THR A 2 -41.85 -21.63 -22.01
C THR A 2 -40.48 -22.12 -21.54
N ALA A 3 -39.87 -23.09 -22.23
CA ALA A 3 -38.55 -23.61 -21.90
C ALA A 3 -37.41 -22.57 -22.03
N MET A 4 -37.54 -21.60 -22.96
CA MET A 4 -36.55 -20.54 -23.13
C MET A 4 -36.63 -19.51 -22.00
N ILE A 5 -37.84 -19.25 -21.47
CA ILE A 5 -38.06 -18.33 -20.36
C ILE A 5 -37.45 -18.89 -19.08
N ASP A 6 -37.61 -20.19 -18.83
CA ASP A 6 -37.11 -20.86 -17.63
C ASP A 6 -35.56 -20.86 -17.58
N VAL A 7 -34.91 -21.19 -18.70
CA VAL A 7 -33.44 -21.17 -18.77
C VAL A 7 -32.89 -19.76 -18.54
N VAL A 8 -33.50 -18.73 -19.11
CA VAL A 8 -33.08 -17.34 -18.88
C VAL A 8 -33.32 -16.93 -17.42
N PHE A 9 -34.42 -17.36 -16.81
CA PHE A 9 -34.73 -17.07 -15.41
C PHE A 9 -33.72 -17.74 -14.45
N LEU A 10 -33.36 -19.00 -14.71
CA LEU A 10 -32.30 -19.70 -13.98
C LEU A 10 -30.94 -19.00 -14.12
N LEU A 11 -30.61 -18.51 -15.32
CA LEU A 11 -29.37 -17.78 -15.56
C LEU A 11 -29.35 -16.45 -14.79
N LEU A 12 -30.46 -15.72 -14.73
CA LEU A 12 -30.53 -14.47 -13.96
C LEU A 12 -30.36 -14.71 -12.47
N ILE A 13 -31.00 -15.75 -11.91
CA ILE A 13 -30.82 -16.11 -10.49
C ILE A 13 -29.38 -16.57 -10.24
N PHE A 14 -28.81 -17.38 -11.13
CA PHE A 14 -27.42 -17.81 -11.05
C PHE A 14 -26.48 -16.60 -10.99
N PHE A 15 -26.62 -15.65 -11.92
CA PHE A 15 -25.83 -14.42 -11.94
C PHE A 15 -26.03 -13.57 -10.68
N LEU A 16 -27.28 -13.39 -10.22
CA LEU A 16 -27.60 -12.63 -9.00
C LEU A 16 -26.92 -13.23 -7.75
N VAL A 17 -26.93 -14.56 -7.63
CA VAL A 17 -26.34 -15.25 -6.48
C VAL A 17 -24.80 -15.30 -6.56
N THR A 18 -24.23 -15.46 -7.76
CA THR A 18 -22.77 -15.52 -7.95
C THR A 18 -22.08 -14.15 -8.02
N THR A 19 -22.80 -13.06 -8.33
CA THR A 19 -22.22 -11.70 -8.33
C THR A 19 -21.84 -11.18 -6.94
N SER A 20 -22.16 -11.89 -5.86
CA SER A 20 -21.81 -11.49 -4.49
C SER A 20 -20.33 -11.75 -4.11
N PHE A 21 -19.47 -12.17 -5.03
CA PHE A 21 -18.06 -12.47 -4.74
C PHE A 21 -17.02 -11.54 -5.38
N THR A 22 -17.41 -10.38 -5.89
CA THR A 22 -16.44 -9.31 -6.13
C THR A 22 -16.43 -8.38 -4.92
N LYS A 23 -15.73 -8.81 -3.87
CA LYS A 23 -15.29 -7.88 -2.81
C LYS A 23 -14.59 -6.74 -3.53
N ALA A 24 -15.14 -5.54 -3.46
CA ALA A 24 -14.53 -4.38 -4.06
C ALA A 24 -13.16 -4.16 -3.38
N GLU A 25 -12.07 -4.60 -4.00
CA GLU A 25 -10.70 -4.22 -3.63
C GLU A 25 -10.41 -2.73 -3.92
N LYS A 26 -11.45 -1.90 -3.93
CA LYS A 26 -11.37 -0.47 -4.18
C LYS A 26 -11.16 0.29 -2.87
N GLN A 27 -10.17 -0.14 -2.08
CA GLN A 27 -9.65 0.63 -0.95
C GLN A 27 -8.13 0.67 -0.89
N LEU A 28 -7.43 0.32 -1.96
CA LEU A 28 -6.27 1.12 -2.28
C LEU A 28 -6.82 2.33 -3.05
N ARG A 29 -7.03 3.43 -2.35
CA ARG A 29 -6.92 4.74 -3.00
C ARG A 29 -5.41 4.93 -3.10
N PRO A 30 -4.75 4.60 -4.22
CA PRO A 30 -3.44 5.15 -4.41
C PRO A 30 -3.71 6.64 -4.53
N VAL A 31 -3.35 7.41 -3.50
CA VAL A 31 -3.10 8.83 -3.68
C VAL A 31 -1.85 8.84 -4.56
N ILE A 32 -2.06 8.64 -5.87
CA ILE A 32 -1.05 8.87 -6.90
C ILE A 32 -0.97 10.39 -7.00
N GLN A 33 -0.43 11.02 -5.96
CA GLN A 33 0.31 12.23 -6.15
C GLN A 33 1.61 11.75 -6.77
N VAL A 34 1.66 11.69 -8.10
CA VAL A 34 2.92 11.91 -8.80
C VAL A 34 3.32 13.30 -8.34
N LYS A 35 4.11 13.36 -7.27
CA LYS A 35 4.70 14.60 -6.80
C LYS A 35 5.70 14.92 -7.90
N ASP A 36 5.26 15.78 -8.82
CA ASP A 36 6.16 16.48 -9.71
C ASP A 36 7.34 16.95 -8.86
N GLN A 37 8.54 16.65 -9.36
CA GLN A 37 9.79 16.92 -8.70
C GLN A 37 9.81 18.38 -8.25
N THR A 38 9.62 18.60 -6.95
CA THR A 38 10.00 19.85 -6.31
C THR A 38 10.45 19.44 -4.94
N GLU A 39 11.77 19.31 -4.86
CA GLU A 39 12.60 19.68 -3.72
C GLU A 39 11.97 19.36 -2.36
N ALA A 40 12.62 18.44 -1.65
CA ALA A 40 12.54 18.36 -0.19
C ALA A 40 12.99 19.71 0.40
N GLN A 41 12.09 20.69 0.39
CA GLN A 41 12.25 21.95 1.06
C GLN A 41 11.73 21.72 2.48
N PRO A 42 12.57 21.85 3.51
CA PRO A 42 12.15 21.64 4.88
C PRO A 42 11.22 22.79 5.25
N SER A 43 9.92 22.59 5.06
CA SER A 43 8.90 23.52 5.53
C SER A 43 8.82 23.38 7.04
N ALA A 44 9.52 24.28 7.71
CA ALA A 44 9.50 24.45 9.16
C ALA A 44 8.06 24.39 9.71
N GLY A 45 7.78 23.39 10.53
CA GLY A 45 6.57 23.31 11.35
C GLY A 45 5.48 22.35 10.87
N ARG A 46 5.66 21.63 9.76
CA ARG A 46 4.81 20.49 9.41
C ARG A 46 5.52 19.22 9.84
N LEU A 47 4.80 18.34 10.54
CA LEU A 47 5.37 17.07 10.99
C LEU A 47 5.81 16.31 9.72
N GLU A 48 6.85 15.47 9.85
CA GLU A 48 7.32 14.71 8.69
C GLU A 48 6.50 13.41 8.61
N PRO A 49 5.87 13.11 7.46
CA PRO A 49 5.13 11.87 7.29
C PRO A 49 6.09 10.68 7.38
N ALA A 50 5.60 9.53 7.83
CA ALA A 50 6.43 8.34 7.96
C ALA A 50 6.83 7.82 6.57
N VAL A 51 8.13 7.86 6.26
CA VAL A 51 8.68 7.36 5.00
C VAL A 51 9.31 5.98 5.23
N VAL A 52 8.77 4.98 4.55
CA VAL A 52 9.26 3.60 4.54
C VAL A 52 9.83 3.30 3.17
N GLU A 53 11.10 2.96 3.11
CA GLU A 53 11.78 2.57 1.88
C GLU A 53 11.93 1.05 1.82
N VAL A 54 11.66 0.45 0.66
CA VAL A 54 11.85 -0.96 0.38
C VAL A 54 13.02 -1.09 -0.57
N LEU A 55 14.12 -1.64 -0.06
CA LEU A 55 15.39 -1.81 -0.76
C LEU A 55 15.66 -3.29 -0.98
N THR A 56 16.53 -3.60 -1.94
CA THR A 56 17.09 -4.95 -2.09
C THR A 56 18.61 -4.86 -2.05
N GLN A 57 19.22 -5.47 -1.03
CA GLN A 57 20.67 -5.50 -0.87
C GLN A 57 21.16 -6.95 -0.86
N GLY A 58 22.07 -7.29 -1.77
CA GLY A 58 22.65 -8.64 -1.84
C GLY A 58 21.64 -9.75 -2.13
N GLY A 59 20.52 -9.44 -2.81
CA GLY A 59 19.46 -10.41 -3.11
C GLY A 59 18.48 -10.66 -1.97
N ARG A 60 18.57 -9.91 -0.86
CA ARG A 60 17.57 -9.91 0.22
C ARG A 60 16.87 -8.56 0.27
N GLY A 61 15.56 -8.59 0.40
CA GLY A 61 14.77 -7.38 0.62
C GLY A 61 15.01 -6.84 2.03
N LEU A 62 15.09 -5.53 2.15
CA LEU A 62 15.30 -4.80 3.39
C LEU A 62 14.32 -3.62 3.43
N TYR A 63 13.81 -3.32 4.62
CA TYR A 63 13.02 -2.12 4.88
C TYR A 63 13.91 -1.07 5.54
N ARG A 64 13.81 0.18 5.12
CA ARG A 64 14.52 1.29 5.74
C ARG A 64 13.53 2.37 6.14
N ILE A 65 13.66 2.89 7.37
CA ILE A 65 12.93 4.07 7.83
C ILE A 65 13.98 5.06 8.34
N GLY A 66 14.18 6.16 7.62
CA GLY A 66 15.24 7.13 7.90
C GLY A 66 16.62 6.48 7.89
N SER A 67 17.24 6.36 9.07
CA SER A 67 18.57 5.73 9.24
C SER A 67 18.53 4.31 9.80
N ARG A 68 17.34 3.74 10.03
CA ARG A 68 17.18 2.38 10.58
C ARG A 68 16.79 1.40 9.49
N GLU A 69 17.40 0.23 9.53
CA GLU A 69 17.18 -0.86 8.58
C GLU A 69 16.59 -2.06 9.31
N PHE A 70 15.61 -2.70 8.68
CA PHE A 70 14.87 -3.84 9.21
C PHE A 70 14.75 -4.92 8.14
N THR A 71 14.96 -6.17 8.54
CA THR A 71 14.72 -7.32 7.64
C THR A 71 13.33 -7.91 7.88
N GLU A 72 12.78 -7.73 9.08
CA GLU A 72 11.52 -8.33 9.50
C GLU A 72 10.37 -7.31 9.56
N THR A 73 9.25 -7.65 8.94
CA THR A 73 8.05 -6.80 8.90
C THR A 73 7.44 -6.57 10.29
N ALA A 74 7.64 -7.50 11.23
CA ALA A 74 7.14 -7.36 12.61
C ALA A 74 7.85 -6.21 13.35
N GLU A 75 9.17 -6.08 13.19
CA GLU A 75 9.94 -4.98 13.77
C GLU A 75 9.58 -3.63 13.13
N LEU A 76 9.38 -3.64 11.81
CA LEU A 76 8.90 -2.49 11.06
C LEU A 76 7.56 -2.00 11.62
N THR A 77 6.61 -2.91 11.84
CA THR A 77 5.28 -2.59 12.35
C THR A 77 5.35 -1.98 13.75
N ARG A 78 6.16 -2.55 14.66
CA ARG A 78 6.34 -2.01 16.02
C ARG A 78 6.94 -0.61 16.01
N LEU A 79 7.89 -0.35 15.12
CA LEU A 79 8.46 0.99 14.97
C LEU A 79 7.40 1.96 14.46
N LEU A 80 6.65 1.59 13.42
CA LEU A 80 5.56 2.38 12.84
C LEU A 80 4.43 2.65 13.85
N GLU A 81 4.15 1.72 14.76
CA GLU A 81 3.18 1.91 15.85
C GLU A 81 3.61 3.00 16.83
N ALA A 82 4.91 3.17 17.03
CA ALA A 82 5.50 4.17 17.92
C ALA A 82 5.58 5.58 17.29
N PHE A 83 5.24 5.75 16.02
CA PHE A 83 5.14 7.09 15.42
C PHE A 83 3.95 7.85 15.98
N GLU A 84 4.17 9.08 16.44
CA GLU A 84 3.12 9.96 16.96
C GLU A 84 2.34 10.66 15.82
N ASN A 85 2.98 10.85 14.66
CA ASN A 85 2.44 11.64 13.53
C ASN A 85 1.70 10.78 12.49
N LYS A 86 0.72 10.00 12.94
CA LYS A 86 -0.03 9.09 12.04
C LYS A 86 -0.99 9.82 11.11
N ASP A 87 -1.48 11.00 11.49
CA ASP A 87 -2.45 11.79 10.73
C ASP A 87 -1.96 12.28 9.37
N GLU A 88 -0.64 12.45 9.18
CA GLU A 88 -0.08 12.89 7.90
C GLU A 88 0.03 11.77 6.85
N GLY A 89 -0.19 10.52 7.27
CA GLY A 89 -0.08 9.35 6.41
C GLY A 89 1.34 8.82 6.28
N ALA A 90 1.47 7.67 5.61
CA ALA A 90 2.73 7.00 5.36
C ALA A 90 3.03 6.95 3.86
N PHE A 91 4.30 7.09 3.50
CA PHE A 91 4.79 6.91 2.14
C PHE A 91 5.66 5.66 2.07
N VAL A 92 5.34 4.75 1.15
CA VAL A 92 6.13 3.56 0.86
C VAL A 92 6.88 3.79 -0.45
N ILE A 93 8.19 4.05 -0.33
CA ILE A 93 9.10 4.21 -1.47
C ILE A 93 9.66 2.84 -1.84
N VAL A 94 9.55 2.45 -3.11
CA VAL A 94 10.00 1.13 -3.57
C VAL A 94 11.11 1.28 -4.58
N HIS A 95 12.29 0.77 -4.23
CA HIS A 95 13.47 0.77 -5.09
C HIS A 95 13.47 -0.38 -6.07
N ASP A 96 14.21 -0.21 -7.17
CA ASP A 96 14.33 -1.22 -8.21
C ASP A 96 14.88 -2.55 -7.66
N GLY A 97 14.25 -3.65 -8.06
CA GLY A 97 14.57 -5.01 -7.59
C GLY A 97 13.84 -5.44 -6.32
N ALA A 98 13.06 -4.56 -5.67
CA ALA A 98 12.19 -4.95 -4.57
C ALA A 98 11.09 -5.91 -5.01
N SER A 99 10.94 -7.01 -4.26
CA SER A 99 9.87 -7.99 -4.51
C SER A 99 8.49 -7.41 -4.18
N PHE A 100 7.49 -7.73 -4.99
CA PHE A 100 6.11 -7.29 -4.78
C PHE A 100 5.57 -7.68 -3.39
N ASP A 101 5.92 -8.87 -2.92
CA ASP A 101 5.54 -9.36 -1.59
C ASP A 101 6.05 -8.44 -0.46
N MET A 102 7.31 -7.99 -0.57
CA MET A 102 7.92 -7.07 0.40
C MET A 102 7.21 -5.72 0.42
N THR A 103 6.86 -5.20 -0.76
CA THR A 103 6.09 -3.96 -0.91
C THR A 103 4.70 -4.07 -0.29
N ALA A 104 3.98 -5.15 -0.58
CA ALA A 104 2.66 -5.40 0.00
C ALA A 104 2.73 -5.52 1.53
N ALA A 105 3.75 -6.20 2.04
CA ALA A 105 4.01 -6.31 3.48
C ALA A 105 4.32 -4.95 4.14
N ALA A 106 5.10 -4.07 3.48
CA ALA A 106 5.35 -2.71 3.98
C ALA A 106 4.07 -1.86 4.04
N ILE A 107 3.25 -1.90 3.00
CA ILE A 107 1.95 -1.20 2.96
C ILE A 107 1.04 -1.74 4.07
N GLN A 108 0.99 -3.05 4.25
CA GLN A 108 0.17 -3.68 5.29
C GLN A 108 0.67 -3.33 6.69
N ALA A 109 1.98 -3.26 6.91
CA ALA A 109 2.58 -2.81 8.17
C ALA A 109 2.15 -1.37 8.52
N CYS A 110 2.19 -0.46 7.53
CA CYS A 110 1.70 0.91 7.70
C CYS A 110 0.20 0.94 8.05
N ARG A 111 -0.63 0.15 7.37
CA ARG A 111 -2.07 0.10 7.71
C ARG A 111 -2.33 -0.48 9.10
N THR A 112 -1.57 -1.50 9.48
CA THR A 112 -1.69 -2.16 10.80
C THR A 112 -1.27 -1.23 11.93
N ALA A 113 -0.22 -0.43 11.70
CA ALA A 113 0.25 0.57 12.66
C ALA A 113 -0.72 1.74 12.87
N GLY A 114 -1.79 1.85 12.06
CA GLY A 114 -2.85 2.84 12.23
C GLY A 114 -2.75 4.08 11.33
N PHE A 115 -1.96 4.03 10.25
CA PHE A 115 -1.90 5.13 9.29
C PHE A 115 -3.19 5.19 8.44
N PRO A 116 -3.92 6.33 8.42
CA PRO A 116 -5.19 6.47 7.72
C PRO A 116 -5.02 6.55 6.19
N SER A 117 -3.86 7.01 5.72
CA SER A 117 -3.50 7.10 4.31
C SER A 117 -2.12 6.50 4.08
N VAL A 118 -1.99 5.62 3.10
CA VAL A 118 -0.71 5.02 2.68
C VAL A 118 -0.54 5.24 1.19
N SER A 119 0.53 5.94 0.81
CA SER A 119 0.87 6.28 -0.57
C SER A 119 2.03 5.42 -1.05
N TYR A 120 1.92 4.89 -2.27
CA TYR A 120 2.99 4.13 -2.91
C TYR A 120 3.76 5.04 -3.87
N VAL A 121 5.09 5.06 -3.77
CA VAL A 121 5.98 5.86 -4.61
C VAL A 121 7.06 4.95 -5.18
N PRO A 122 7.11 4.72 -6.51
CA PRO A 122 8.27 4.06 -7.10
C PRO A 122 9.48 4.98 -7.01
N ALA A 123 10.63 4.48 -6.59
CA ALA A 123 11.88 5.24 -6.65
C ALA A 123 12.24 5.45 -8.12
N SER A 124 12.26 6.71 -8.57
CA SER A 124 12.73 7.06 -9.89
C SER A 124 14.24 6.86 -9.95
N ASN A 125 14.71 6.03 -10.88
CA ASN A 125 16.12 5.89 -11.20
C ASN A 125 16.55 7.11 -12.04
N GLU A 126 17.34 8.02 -11.47
CA GLU A 126 18.14 9.00 -12.24
C GLU A 126 19.37 8.33 -12.87
#